data_AF-A0AAE7H8R0-F1
#
_entry.id   AF-A0AAE7H8R0-F1
#
_cell.length_a   1.000
_cell.length_b   1.000
_cell.length_c   1.000
_cell.angle_alpha   90.00
_cell.angle_beta   90.00
_cell.angle_gamma   90.00
#
_symmetry.space_group_name_H-M   'P 1'
#
loop_
_entity.id
_entity.type
_entity.pdbx_description
1 polymer ?
#
loop_
_entity_poly.entity_id
_entity_poly.type
_entity_poly.pdbx_seq_one_letter_code
_entity_poly.pdbx_strand_id
1 'polypeptide(L)' 'METTRNRDWRIAQKQRNKSRDAHSALLRFRSEKNWKLLYMRSEKLLRAVQLGMEYPRKTRRQLAQQGIEELLSN' A
#
# COMPACT_ATOMS: atom_id res chain seq x y z
N MET A 1 3.14 6.01 -23.12
CA MET A 1 2.89 7.34 -22.53
C MET A 1 4.22 8.06 -22.42
N GLU A 2 4.45 9.11 -23.23
CA GLU A 2 5.63 9.96 -23.06
C GLU A 2 5.53 10.68 -21.71
N THR A 3 6.42 10.34 -20.78
CA THR A 3 6.50 11.05 -19.51
C THR A 3 7.34 12.29 -19.71
N THR A 4 6.70 13.41 -20.05
CA THR A 4 7.39 14.69 -20.20
C THR A 4 8.06 15.02 -18.86
N ARG A 5 9.40 15.12 -18.86
CA ARG A 5 10.24 15.31 -17.65
C ARG A 5 10.11 16.74 -17.10
N ASN A 6 8.91 17.13 -16.71
CA ASN A 6 8.59 18.46 -16.21
C ASN A 6 9.08 18.67 -14.76
N ARG A 7 8.90 19.89 -14.25
CA ARG A 7 9.31 20.27 -12.88
C ARG A 7 8.68 19.35 -11.84
N ASP A 8 7.40 19.01 -12.00
CA ASP A 8 6.67 18.16 -11.07
C ASP A 8 7.19 16.72 -11.06
N TRP A 9 7.55 16.17 -12.24
CA TRP A 9 8.21 14.87 -12.34
C TRP A 9 9.53 14.83 -11.56
N ARG A 10 10.35 15.88 -11.68
CA ARG A 10 11.63 15.99 -10.95
C ARG A 10 11.43 16.10 -9.44
N ILE A 11 10.45 16.88 -8.99
CA ILE A 11 10.08 16.99 -7.56
C ILE A 11 9.63 15.61 -7.05
N ALA A 12 8.80 14.89 -7.80
CA ALA A 12 8.34 13.56 -7.43
C ALA A 12 9.50 12.55 -7.34
N GLN A 13 10.43 12.52 -8.30
CA GLN A 13 11.62 11.65 -8.22
C GLN A 13 12.48 11.97 -6.99
N LYS A 14 12.73 13.25 -6.71
CA LYS A 14 13.51 13.69 -5.55
C LYS A 14 12.88 13.24 -4.22
N GLN A 15 11.56 13.23 -4.14
CA GLN A 15 10.84 12.78 -2.95
C GLN A 15 10.75 11.25 -2.81
N ARG A 16 10.74 10.49 -3.91
CA ARG A 16 10.73 9.01 -3.86
C ARG A 16 11.91 8.42 -3.09
N ASN A 17 13.07 9.08 -3.13
CA ASN A 17 14.30 8.64 -2.48
C ASN A 17 14.45 9.19 -1.05
N LYS A 18 13.48 9.99 -0.57
CA LYS A 18 13.44 10.47 0.83
C LYS A 18 12.71 9.43 1.70
N SER A 19 13.05 9.39 2.99
CA SER A 19 12.53 8.36 3.90
C SER A 19 10.99 8.32 3.91
N ARG A 20 10.45 7.13 4.23
CA ARG A 20 9.01 6.81 4.27
C ARG A 20 8.19 7.72 5.19
N ASP A 21 8.84 8.45 6.10
CA ASP A 21 8.19 9.31 7.10
C ASP A 21 7.78 10.68 6.56
N ALA A 22 8.15 11.01 5.31
CA ALA A 22 7.63 12.18 4.62
C ALA A 22 6.19 11.93 4.13
N HIS A 23 5.24 11.83 5.06
CA HIS A 23 3.80 11.69 4.83
C HIS A 23 3.15 12.83 4.03
N SER A 24 3.94 13.78 3.51
CA SER A 24 3.49 14.97 2.80
C SER A 24 3.84 14.98 1.30
N ALA A 25 4.28 13.86 0.72
CA ALA A 25 4.53 13.78 -0.72
C ALA A 25 3.21 13.95 -1.50
N LEU A 26 2.96 15.21 -1.85
CA LEU A 26 1.81 15.72 -2.59
C LEU A 26 1.40 14.78 -3.74
N LEU A 27 0.12 14.38 -3.70
CA LEU A 27 -0.61 13.51 -4.63
C LEU A 27 -0.63 13.97 -6.10
N ARG A 28 0.08 15.05 -6.46
CA ARG A 28 0.07 15.65 -7.81
C ARG A 28 0.67 14.74 -8.89
N PHE A 29 1.63 13.90 -8.53
CA PHE A 29 2.25 12.93 -9.44
C PHE A 29 2.11 11.52 -8.87
N ARG A 30 0.87 11.04 -8.74
CA ARG A 30 0.64 9.63 -8.46
C ARG A 30 0.98 8.85 -9.74
N SER A 31 1.92 7.91 -9.65
CA SER A 31 2.16 6.99 -10.77
C SER A 31 0.88 6.25 -11.11
N GLU A 32 0.70 5.89 -12.38
CA GLU A 32 -0.40 5.02 -12.79
C GLU A 32 -0.45 3.78 -11.91
N LYS A 33 -1.66 3.40 -11.48
CA LYS A 33 -1.86 2.20 -10.68
C LYS A 33 -1.40 1.01 -11.51
N ASN A 34 -0.36 0.31 -11.05
CA ASN A 34 0.11 -0.88 -11.72
C ASN A 34 -0.87 -2.04 -11.48
N TRP A 35 -1.80 -2.23 -12.42
CA TRP A 35 -2.82 -3.28 -12.34
C TRP A 35 -2.23 -4.70 -12.33
N LYS A 36 -1.00 -4.91 -12.81
CA LYS A 36 -0.31 -6.21 -12.68
C LYS A 36 -0.17 -6.63 -11.21
N LEU A 37 0.02 -5.67 -10.30
CA LEU A 37 0.09 -5.94 -8.86
C LEU A 37 -1.27 -6.33 -8.24
N LEU A 38 -2.38 -6.03 -8.92
CA LEU A 38 -3.71 -6.49 -8.51
C LEU A 38 -3.85 -7.99 -8.77
N TYR A 39 -3.39 -8.46 -9.93
CA TYR A 39 -3.47 -9.87 -10.34
C TYR A 39 -2.56 -10.77 -9.48
N MET A 40 -1.46 -10.23 -8.94
CA MET A 40 -0.61 -10.96 -7.98
C MET A 40 -1.23 -11.11 -6.57
N ARG A 41 -2.47 -10.63 -6.34
CA ARG A 41 -3.11 -10.78 -5.02
C ARG A 41 -3.31 -12.25 -4.66
N SER A 42 -3.70 -13.10 -5.61
CA SER A 42 -3.88 -14.54 -5.40
C SER A 42 -2.56 -15.20 -5.00
N GLU A 43 -1.48 -14.92 -5.71
CA GLU A 43 -0.14 -15.44 -5.40
C GLU A 43 0.36 -15.00 -4.02
N LYS A 44 0.09 -13.74 -3.63
CA LYS A 44 0.42 -13.25 -2.28
C LYS A 44 -0.35 -13.97 -1.19
N LEU A 45 -1.63 -14.27 -1.42
CA LEU A 45 -2.44 -15.05 -0.50
C LEU A 45 -1.90 -16.48 -0.39
N LEU A 46 -1.61 -17.14 -1.51
CA LEU A 46 -1.02 -18.49 -1.52
C LEU A 46 0.33 -18.53 -0.79
N ARG A 47 1.20 -17.56 -1.06
CA ARG A 47 2.50 -17.42 -0.39
C ARG A 47 2.35 -17.19 1.12
N ALA A 48 1.36 -16.39 1.53
CA ALA A 48 1.09 -16.12 2.93
C ALA A 48 0.63 -17.38 3.67
N VAL A 49 -0.25 -18.17 3.05
CA VAL A 49 -0.67 -19.50 3.55
C VAL A 49 0.53 -20.43 3.68
N GLN A 50 1.40 -20.53 2.66
CA GLN A 50 2.62 -21.34 2.71
C GLN A 50 3.57 -20.94 3.85
N LEU A 51 3.67 -19.64 4.14
CA LEU A 51 4.53 -19.09 5.19
C LEU A 51 3.87 -19.08 6.58
N GLY A 52 2.61 -19.54 6.70
CA GLY A 52 1.88 -19.54 7.96
C GLY A 52 1.59 -18.14 8.51
N MET A 53 1.46 -17.14 7.63
CA MET A 53 1.16 -15.76 8.04
C MET A 53 -0.08 -15.20 7.35
N GLU A 54 -0.74 -14.24 7.99
CA GLU A 54 -1.88 -13.53 7.41
C GLU A 54 -1.41 -12.45 6.43
N TYR A 55 -2.01 -12.40 5.24
CA TYR A 55 -1.86 -11.30 4.29
C TYR A 55 -3.23 -10.73 3.87
N PRO A 56 -3.43 -9.40 3.90
CA PRO A 56 -2.49 -8.39 4.40
C PRO A 56 -2.31 -8.46 5.92
N ARG A 57 -1.14 -8.03 6.42
CA ARG A 57 -0.88 -7.97 7.86
C ARG A 57 -1.84 -6.98 8.52
N LYS A 58 -2.65 -7.47 9.46
CA LYS A 58 -3.50 -6.61 10.29
C LYS A 58 -2.65 -5.86 11.33
N THR A 59 -2.90 -4.58 11.48
CA THR A 59 -2.32 -3.76 12.55
C THR A 59 -3.01 -4.08 13.88
N ARG A 60 -2.34 -3.83 15.01
CA ARG A 60 -2.93 -4.01 16.35
C ARG A 60 -4.25 -3.26 16.52
N ARG A 61 -4.35 -2.06 15.93
CA ARG A 61 -5.58 -1.25 15.92
C ARG A 61 -6.72 -1.96 15.19
N GLN A 62 -6.45 -2.54 14.02
CA GLN A 62 -7.46 -3.28 13.25
C GLN A 62 -7.92 -4.53 13.98
N LEU A 63 -7.01 -5.26 14.63
CA LEU A 63 -7.35 -6.42 15.44
C LEU A 63 -8.21 -6.03 16.66
N ALA A 64 -7.86 -4.95 17.36
CA ALA A 64 -8.65 -4.45 18.48
C ALA A 64 -10.05 -4.00 18.03
N GLN A 65 -10.14 -3.32 16.89
CA GLN A 65 -11.42 -2.92 16.30
C GLN A 65 -12.27 -4.14 15.92
N GLN A 66 -11.69 -5.14 15.26
CA GLN A 66 -12.39 -6.38 14.90
C GLN A 66 -12.92 -7.09 16.14
N GLY A 67 -12.14 -7.19 17.22
CA GLY A 67 -12.60 -7.80 18.47
C GLY A 67 -13.74 -7.04 19.14
N ILE A 68 -13.74 -5.70 19.08
CA ILE A 68 -14.86 -4.88 19.57
C ILE A 68 -16.12 -5.12 18.73
N GLU A 69 -15.99 -5.17 17.40
CA GLU A 69 -17.09 -5.44 16.48
C GLU A 69 -17.70 -6.84 16.73
N GLU A 70 -16.86 -7.85 16.95
CA GLU A 70 -17.31 -9.21 17.30
C GLU A 70 -18.06 -9.25 18.64
N LEU A 71 -17.66 -8.47 19.63
CA LEU A 71 -18.37 -8.37 20.92
C LEU A 71 -19.72 -7.65 20.82
N LEU A 72 -19.86 -6.70 19.90
CA LEU A 72 -21.11 -5.96 19.69
C LEU A 72 -22.10 -6.69 18.78
N SER A 73 -21.62 -7.66 18.00
CA SER A 73 -22.44 -8.46 17.07
C SER A 73 -22.93 -9.78 17.67
N ASN A 74 -22.44 -10.18 18.84
CA ASN A 74 -22.92 -11.31 19.64
C ASN A 74 -23.87 -10.84 20.75
#